data_AF-A0A1F9CYE4-F1
#
_entry.id   AF-A0A1F9CYE4-F1
#
_cell.length_a   1.000
_cell.length_b   1.000
_cell.length_c   1.000
_cell.angle_alpha   90.00
_cell.angle_beta   90.00
_cell.angle_gamma   90.00
#
_symmetry.space_group_name_H-M   'P 1'
#
loop_
_entity.id
_entity.type
_entity.pdbx_description
1 polymer ?
#
loop_
_entity_poly.entity_id
_entity_poly.type
_entity_poly.pdbx_seq_one_letter_code
_entity_poly.pdbx_strand_id
1 'polypeptide(L)'
;GGILLDLSRMNKILEIDKENGYVIVEPGVVCNNLGAALAPSHFFPPDPASSALASLGGMVSTNASGNRALKYGTTKHYVLGLEVVLADGRMIKTGSVLGKTSSGYDLTHLFTNAEGTLGIITKIILKILPMPEYIAFAEARFSSTLDAGKAATQILTSGIALSSCEILDKVTIDVVNKTLGLNIPEHVGCILFIEIDGNKKAVQESIEKINKICQANQGIETKWDDDPAKRLKMWAARQGIIASLSKVKRGSRLQSITDDPGIPITKIPEAIVEIRKIAEKHKLAISTFGHIGDGNLHPVFMSDPRNKQQWDAIREASKDLIDLTLRLKGTLTAEHGTGMAKAPYIRLELGETLEVMKQIKKALDPNNVLNPGKMGFDDSLKDIYEQFAFQPLIETPAQMKSFGEPLDNEIMACIMCGFCRNGCPIYRETSLESTNARGRVILAYHLLTGQLEPSEGLAERFYQCTTCLNCKAVCPAGVMVSEIVEGARKRLADAGFLPGVHKTLMENLKATGNPFGEPKEKRTDIYPSDFKFQKGPVDTLFFPGCVSSYQDVYILP
;
A
#
# COMPACT_ATOMS: atom_id res chain seq x y z
N GLY A 1 -24.35 6.02 -7.17
CA GLY A 1 -23.81 4.79 -6.55
C GLY A 1 -23.83 3.66 -7.54
N GLY A 2 -22.98 2.62 -7.36
CA GLY A 2 -22.88 1.45 -8.23
C GLY A 2 -22.69 0.15 -7.43
N ILE A 3 -22.56 -0.99 -8.10
CA ILE A 3 -22.31 -2.30 -7.46
C ILE A 3 -20.79 -2.48 -7.26
N LEU A 4 -20.37 -2.81 -6.04
CA LEU A 4 -19.00 -3.25 -5.77
C LEU A 4 -18.91 -4.76 -5.99
N LEU A 5 -18.21 -5.18 -7.05
CA LEU A 5 -17.95 -6.58 -7.36
C LEU A 5 -16.60 -7.00 -6.78
N ASP A 6 -16.62 -7.65 -5.61
CA ASP A 6 -15.41 -8.12 -4.94
C ASP A 6 -14.97 -9.51 -5.45
N LEU A 7 -13.78 -9.57 -6.04
CA LEU A 7 -13.18 -10.81 -6.56
C LEU A 7 -12.27 -11.53 -5.55
N SER A 8 -12.21 -11.06 -4.30
CA SER A 8 -11.34 -11.62 -3.25
C SER A 8 -11.58 -13.10 -2.94
N ARG A 9 -12.77 -13.61 -3.25
CA ARG A 9 -13.13 -15.04 -3.09
C ARG A 9 -12.75 -15.92 -4.28
N MET A 10 -12.38 -15.33 -5.41
CA MET A 10 -11.78 -16.03 -6.55
C MET A 10 -10.27 -16.07 -6.33
N ASN A 11 -9.80 -16.85 -5.36
CA ASN A 11 -8.42 -16.81 -4.86
C ASN A 11 -7.66 -18.13 -4.99
N LYS A 12 -8.03 -18.98 -5.95
CA LYS A 12 -7.35 -20.26 -6.20
C LYS A 12 -6.22 -20.12 -7.22
N ILE A 13 -5.12 -20.82 -6.93
CA ILE A 13 -4.13 -21.18 -7.95
C ILE A 13 -4.68 -22.45 -8.63
N LEU A 14 -4.98 -22.34 -9.92
CA LEU A 14 -5.62 -23.40 -10.70
C LEU A 14 -4.60 -24.39 -11.25
N GLU A 15 -3.42 -23.90 -11.64
CA GLU A 15 -2.36 -24.70 -12.23
C GLU A 15 -0.98 -24.07 -11.98
N ILE A 16 0.04 -24.90 -11.75
CA ILE A 16 1.44 -24.51 -11.72
C ILE A 16 2.22 -25.46 -12.62
N ASP A 17 2.78 -24.95 -13.72
CA ASP A 17 3.66 -25.68 -14.61
C ASP A 17 5.05 -25.01 -14.63
N LYS A 18 5.94 -25.52 -13.78
CA LYS A 18 7.31 -25.00 -13.65
C LYS A 18 8.20 -25.37 -14.83
N GLU A 19 7.91 -26.47 -15.53
CA GLU A 19 8.70 -26.92 -16.67
C GLU A 19 8.46 -26.03 -17.89
N ASN A 20 7.18 -25.70 -18.14
CA ASN A 20 6.80 -24.76 -19.20
C ASN A 20 6.83 -23.29 -18.75
N GLY A 21 7.05 -23.03 -17.46
CA GLY A 21 7.28 -21.69 -16.91
C GLY A 21 6.03 -20.81 -16.84
N TYR A 22 4.88 -21.38 -16.50
CA TYR A 22 3.65 -20.62 -16.29
C TYR A 22 2.82 -21.06 -15.08
N VAL A 23 1.88 -20.20 -14.69
CA VAL A 23 0.80 -20.51 -13.74
C VAL A 23 -0.53 -20.02 -14.26
N ILE A 24 -1.61 -20.67 -13.84
CA ILE A 24 -2.99 -20.22 -14.07
C ILE A 24 -3.63 -19.95 -12.72
N VAL A 25 -4.17 -18.75 -12.55
CA VAL A 25 -4.69 -18.26 -11.27
C VAL A 25 -6.02 -17.53 -11.44
N GLU A 26 -6.82 -17.55 -10.39
CA GLU A 26 -7.95 -16.64 -10.23
C GLU A 26 -7.48 -15.23 -9.80
N PRO A 27 -8.23 -14.16 -10.11
CA PRO A 27 -7.79 -12.77 -9.92
C PRO A 27 -7.57 -12.35 -8.47
N GLY A 28 -8.24 -13.01 -7.52
CA GLY A 28 -8.16 -12.74 -6.09
C GLY A 28 -6.96 -13.36 -5.39
N VAL A 29 -6.13 -14.16 -6.08
CA VAL A 29 -4.87 -14.67 -5.51
C VAL A 29 -3.97 -13.49 -5.15
N VAL A 30 -3.47 -13.47 -3.91
CA VAL A 30 -2.53 -12.45 -3.42
C VAL A 30 -1.12 -12.74 -3.93
N CYS A 31 -0.38 -11.70 -4.33
CA CYS A 31 0.97 -11.82 -4.90
C CYS A 31 1.92 -12.66 -4.02
N ASN A 32 1.98 -12.40 -2.72
CA ASN A 32 2.82 -13.18 -1.80
C ASN A 32 2.37 -14.65 -1.68
N ASN A 33 1.09 -14.95 -1.82
CA ASN A 33 0.61 -16.34 -1.80
C ASN A 33 1.06 -17.10 -3.05
N LEU A 34 1.09 -16.44 -4.22
CA LEU A 34 1.69 -17.00 -5.42
C LEU A 34 3.20 -17.20 -5.23
N GLY A 35 3.90 -16.20 -4.70
CA GLY A 35 5.33 -16.29 -4.41
C GLY A 35 5.68 -17.48 -3.52
N ALA A 36 4.91 -17.69 -2.45
CA ALA A 36 5.07 -18.83 -1.54
C ALA A 36 4.84 -20.19 -2.24
N ALA A 37 3.89 -20.28 -3.17
CA ALA A 37 3.61 -21.51 -3.92
C ALA A 37 4.68 -21.84 -4.98
N LEU A 38 5.40 -20.84 -5.50
CA LEU A 38 6.46 -21.00 -6.50
C LEU A 38 7.83 -21.33 -5.88
N ALA A 39 8.06 -20.81 -4.67
CA ALA A 39 9.29 -21.01 -3.92
C ALA A 39 9.60 -22.50 -3.66
N PRO A 40 10.88 -22.85 -3.44
CA PRO A 40 12.07 -22.01 -3.59
C PRO A 40 12.61 -21.96 -5.02
N SER A 41 12.01 -22.70 -5.96
CA SER A 41 12.58 -22.94 -7.29
C SER A 41 12.33 -21.82 -8.32
N HIS A 42 11.16 -21.17 -8.22
CA HIS A 42 10.64 -20.24 -9.21
C HIS A 42 10.06 -19.01 -8.50
N PHE A 43 9.88 -17.94 -9.26
CA PHE A 43 9.23 -16.73 -8.78
C PHE A 43 8.46 -16.00 -9.88
N PHE A 44 7.51 -15.19 -9.43
CA PHE A 44 6.85 -14.16 -10.22
C PHE A 44 7.55 -12.82 -9.92
N PRO A 45 8.21 -12.17 -10.90
CA PRO A 45 9.12 -11.05 -10.60
C PRO A 45 8.49 -9.75 -10.10
N PRO A 46 7.31 -9.29 -10.61
CA PRO A 46 6.68 -8.07 -10.11
C PRO A 46 6.38 -8.17 -8.61
N ASP A 47 6.93 -7.24 -7.84
CA ASP A 47 6.88 -7.23 -6.37
C ASP A 47 6.58 -5.81 -5.85
N PRO A 48 5.31 -5.35 -5.95
CA PRO A 48 4.93 -4.04 -5.44
C PRO A 48 5.09 -4.01 -3.92
N ALA A 49 5.28 -2.83 -3.32
CA ALA A 49 5.35 -2.69 -1.86
C ALA A 49 4.07 -3.21 -1.13
N SER A 50 2.97 -3.37 -1.87
CA SER A 50 1.71 -3.93 -1.42
C SER A 50 1.57 -5.45 -1.68
N SER A 51 2.62 -6.18 -2.06
CA SER A 51 2.57 -7.60 -2.47
C SER A 51 1.93 -8.54 -1.43
N ALA A 52 1.94 -8.17 -0.15
CA ALA A 52 1.24 -8.87 0.92
C ALA A 52 -0.30 -8.73 0.88
N LEU A 53 -0.85 -7.86 0.04
CA LEU A 53 -2.28 -7.52 -0.06
C LEU A 53 -2.78 -7.44 -1.51
N ALA A 54 -1.89 -7.12 -2.45
CA ALA A 54 -2.22 -6.93 -3.85
C ALA A 54 -2.68 -8.25 -4.46
N SER A 55 -3.91 -8.24 -5.01
CA SER A 55 -4.42 -9.36 -5.79
C SER A 55 -3.85 -9.30 -7.21
N LEU A 56 -3.61 -10.46 -7.81
CA LEU A 56 -3.04 -10.54 -9.16
C LEU A 56 -3.95 -9.89 -10.21
N GLY A 57 -5.28 -9.96 -10.04
CA GLY A 57 -6.23 -9.25 -10.90
C GLY A 57 -6.10 -7.73 -10.80
N GLY A 58 -5.86 -7.20 -9.60
CA GLY A 58 -5.54 -5.78 -9.39
C GLY A 58 -4.24 -5.41 -10.08
N MET A 59 -3.18 -6.21 -9.86
CA MET A 59 -1.86 -5.99 -10.47
C MET A 59 -1.91 -5.99 -12.00
N VAL A 60 -2.66 -6.89 -12.62
CA VAL A 60 -2.86 -6.89 -14.08
C VAL A 60 -3.66 -5.66 -14.51
N SER A 61 -4.75 -5.33 -13.80
CA SER A 61 -5.62 -4.20 -14.15
C SER A 61 -4.93 -2.85 -14.05
N THR A 62 -3.94 -2.68 -13.17
CA THR A 62 -3.16 -1.44 -13.01
C THR A 62 -1.76 -1.52 -13.61
N ASN A 63 -1.40 -2.65 -14.24
CA ASN A 63 -0.03 -2.94 -14.67
C ASN A 63 1.01 -2.67 -13.57
N ALA A 64 0.76 -3.16 -12.37
CA ALA A 64 1.62 -2.94 -11.21
C ALA A 64 3.08 -3.33 -11.51
N SER A 65 4.00 -2.56 -10.96
CA SER A 65 5.44 -2.78 -10.98
C SER A 65 5.93 -3.07 -9.55
N GLY A 66 7.15 -2.62 -9.25
CA GLY A 66 7.81 -2.74 -7.97
C GLY A 66 9.30 -2.53 -8.16
N ASN A 67 10.05 -2.69 -7.08
CA ASN A 67 11.50 -2.47 -7.05
C ASN A 67 12.30 -3.30 -8.09
N ARG A 68 11.73 -4.44 -8.53
CA ARG A 68 12.31 -5.37 -9.51
C ARG A 68 12.00 -5.05 -10.97
N ALA A 69 11.13 -4.08 -11.24
CA ALA A 69 10.71 -3.74 -12.60
C ALA A 69 11.88 -3.27 -13.48
N LEU A 70 12.95 -2.76 -12.87
CA LEU A 70 14.18 -2.37 -13.54
C LEU A 70 14.77 -3.46 -14.44
N LYS A 71 14.92 -4.69 -13.93
CA LYS A 71 15.44 -5.82 -14.72
C LYS A 71 14.34 -6.61 -15.39
N TYR A 72 13.22 -6.77 -14.69
CA TYR A 72 12.22 -7.78 -15.04
C TYR A 72 11.02 -7.20 -15.77
N GLY A 73 10.82 -5.88 -15.76
CA GLY A 73 9.62 -5.22 -16.27
C GLY A 73 8.43 -5.30 -15.31
N THR A 74 7.33 -4.68 -15.72
CA THR A 74 6.05 -4.62 -14.98
C THR A 74 5.19 -5.86 -15.20
N THR A 75 4.07 -5.95 -14.48
CA THR A 75 3.11 -7.08 -14.54
C THR A 75 2.72 -7.47 -15.96
N LYS A 76 2.46 -6.52 -16.86
CA LYS A 76 2.06 -6.82 -18.25
C LYS A 76 3.03 -7.75 -18.98
N HIS A 77 4.33 -7.63 -18.74
CA HIS A 77 5.35 -8.45 -19.41
C HIS A 77 5.29 -9.93 -19.01
N TYR A 78 4.55 -10.24 -17.95
CA TYR A 78 4.33 -11.60 -17.46
C TYR A 78 2.92 -12.10 -17.70
N VAL A 79 2.01 -11.30 -18.27
CA VAL A 79 0.66 -11.77 -18.60
C VAL A 79 0.69 -12.47 -19.95
N LEU A 80 0.49 -13.78 -19.95
CA LEU A 80 0.46 -14.61 -21.16
C LEU A 80 -0.95 -14.69 -21.75
N GLY A 81 -1.98 -14.59 -20.92
CA GLY A 81 -3.38 -14.66 -21.34
C GLY A 81 -4.36 -14.37 -20.20
N LEU A 82 -5.62 -14.08 -20.57
CA LEU A 82 -6.68 -13.71 -19.64
C LEU A 82 -8.00 -14.39 -20.01
N GLU A 83 -8.86 -14.60 -19.02
CA GLU A 83 -10.30 -14.79 -19.20
C GLU A 83 -11.01 -13.53 -18.68
N VAL A 84 -11.82 -12.90 -19.52
CA VAL A 84 -12.45 -11.60 -19.23
C VAL A 84 -13.94 -11.66 -19.50
N VAL A 85 -14.74 -11.15 -18.56
CA VAL A 85 -16.17 -10.91 -18.74
C VAL A 85 -16.38 -9.47 -19.18
N LEU A 86 -17.03 -9.28 -20.34
CA LEU A 86 -17.33 -7.97 -20.92
C LEU A 86 -18.58 -7.34 -20.29
N ALA A 87 -18.83 -6.07 -20.59
CA ALA A 87 -19.98 -5.33 -20.06
C ALA A 87 -21.34 -5.97 -20.41
N ASP A 88 -21.42 -6.71 -21.52
CA ASP A 88 -22.61 -7.43 -21.96
C ASP A 88 -22.69 -8.88 -21.44
N GLY A 89 -21.78 -9.27 -20.55
CA GLY A 89 -21.74 -10.60 -19.93
C GLY A 89 -21.07 -11.69 -20.77
N ARG A 90 -20.62 -11.40 -22.00
CA ARG A 90 -19.82 -12.37 -22.76
C ARG A 90 -18.49 -12.63 -22.07
N MET A 91 -18.09 -13.89 -22.06
CA MET A 91 -16.77 -14.30 -21.58
C MET A 91 -15.86 -14.57 -22.78
N ILE A 92 -14.70 -13.94 -22.79
CA ILE A 92 -13.68 -14.11 -23.81
C ILE A 92 -12.38 -14.62 -23.20
N LYS A 93 -11.56 -15.27 -24.04
CA LYS A 93 -10.20 -15.69 -23.69
C LYS A 93 -9.22 -14.95 -24.59
N THR A 94 -8.12 -14.48 -24.00
CA THR A 94 -7.05 -13.79 -24.71
C THR A 94 -5.72 -14.51 -24.47
N GLY A 95 -4.81 -14.42 -25.43
CA GLY A 95 -3.48 -15.03 -25.32
C GLY A 95 -3.53 -16.55 -25.19
N SER A 96 -2.47 -17.13 -24.64
CA SER A 96 -2.34 -18.57 -24.40
C SER A 96 -1.19 -18.85 -23.43
N VAL A 97 -0.99 -20.10 -23.01
CA VAL A 97 0.22 -20.49 -22.25
C VAL A 97 1.52 -20.38 -23.06
N LEU A 98 1.42 -20.26 -24.39
CA LEU A 98 2.58 -20.15 -25.27
C LEU A 98 3.12 -18.73 -25.28
N GLY A 99 4.44 -18.59 -25.18
CA GLY A 99 5.11 -17.28 -25.16
C GLY A 99 5.11 -16.51 -26.49
N LYS A 100 4.54 -17.06 -27.58
CA LYS A 100 4.46 -16.41 -28.90
C LYS A 100 3.16 -16.77 -29.60
N THR A 101 2.48 -15.75 -30.12
CA THR A 101 1.34 -15.88 -31.03
C THR A 101 1.25 -14.62 -31.89
N SER A 102 0.82 -14.77 -33.14
CA SER A 102 0.50 -13.65 -34.04
C SER A 102 -0.93 -13.75 -34.57
N SER A 103 -1.77 -14.53 -33.88
CA SER A 103 -3.16 -14.73 -34.27
C SER A 103 -4.03 -13.60 -33.73
N GLY A 104 -4.38 -12.65 -34.59
CA GLY A 104 -5.28 -11.53 -34.26
C GLY A 104 -4.61 -10.40 -33.48
N TYR A 105 -5.43 -9.51 -32.90
CA TYR A 105 -4.96 -8.39 -32.10
C TYR A 105 -4.58 -8.81 -30.68
N ASP A 106 -3.66 -8.06 -30.06
CA ASP A 106 -3.26 -8.28 -28.68
C ASP A 106 -4.29 -7.73 -27.68
N LEU A 107 -5.37 -8.49 -27.50
CA LEU A 107 -6.40 -8.15 -26.53
C LEU A 107 -5.94 -8.39 -25.08
N THR A 108 -4.94 -9.25 -24.85
CA THR A 108 -4.40 -9.49 -23.49
C THR A 108 -3.87 -8.18 -22.91
N HIS A 109 -3.06 -7.46 -23.69
CA HIS A 109 -2.51 -6.19 -23.25
C HIS A 109 -3.50 -5.03 -23.31
N LEU A 110 -4.60 -5.16 -24.07
CA LEU A 110 -5.70 -4.19 -24.01
C LEU A 110 -6.41 -4.19 -22.66
N PHE A 111 -6.63 -5.37 -22.05
CA PHE A 111 -7.25 -5.49 -20.73
C PHE A 111 -6.26 -5.28 -19.58
N THR A 112 -4.97 -5.43 -19.85
CA THR A 112 -3.91 -5.06 -18.91
C THR A 112 -3.81 -3.54 -18.86
N ASN A 113 -3.70 -2.95 -17.67
CA ASN A 113 -3.75 -1.49 -17.48
C ASN A 113 -5.12 -0.82 -17.80
N ALA A 114 -6.19 -1.61 -17.94
CA ALA A 114 -7.53 -1.07 -18.22
C ALA A 114 -8.27 -0.58 -16.96
N GLU A 115 -7.74 -0.82 -15.76
CA GLU A 115 -8.32 -0.46 -14.47
C GLU A 115 -9.79 -0.90 -14.32
N GLY A 116 -10.15 -2.06 -14.89
CA GLY A 116 -11.53 -2.56 -14.86
C GLY A 116 -12.54 -1.76 -15.68
N THR A 117 -12.11 -0.81 -16.51
CA THR A 117 -13.00 0.01 -17.34
C THR A 117 -13.45 -0.70 -18.62
N LEU A 118 -12.78 -1.78 -19.04
CA LEU A 118 -13.08 -2.49 -20.29
C LEU A 118 -13.66 -3.89 -20.08
N GLY A 119 -13.47 -4.48 -18.90
CA GLY A 119 -13.93 -5.83 -18.58
C GLY A 119 -13.51 -6.27 -17.18
N ILE A 120 -14.04 -7.39 -16.73
CA ILE A 120 -13.74 -8.01 -15.44
C ILE A 120 -12.86 -9.24 -15.68
N ILE A 121 -11.61 -9.20 -15.20
CA ILE A 121 -10.68 -10.32 -15.30
C ILE A 121 -11.11 -11.42 -14.32
N THR A 122 -11.26 -12.65 -14.81
CA THR A 122 -11.73 -13.83 -14.04
C THR A 122 -10.73 -14.98 -14.00
N LYS A 123 -9.75 -15.00 -14.92
CA LYS A 123 -8.61 -15.92 -14.92
C LYS A 123 -7.39 -15.25 -15.52
N ILE A 124 -6.21 -15.59 -15.02
CA ILE A 124 -4.94 -15.01 -15.44
C ILE A 124 -3.95 -16.14 -15.70
N ILE A 125 -3.28 -16.11 -16.84
CA ILE A 125 -2.14 -16.95 -17.16
C ILE A 125 -0.89 -16.07 -17.02
N LEU A 126 -0.02 -16.42 -16.07
CA LEU A 126 1.20 -15.67 -15.79
C LEU A 126 2.44 -16.49 -16.13
N LYS A 127 3.43 -15.84 -16.72
CA LYS A 127 4.79 -16.36 -16.85
C LYS A 127 5.49 -16.35 -15.49
N ILE A 128 6.24 -17.40 -15.19
CA ILE A 128 7.12 -17.50 -14.02
C ILE A 128 8.56 -17.77 -14.45
N LEU A 129 9.53 -17.40 -13.62
CA LEU A 129 10.95 -17.56 -13.91
C LEU A 129 11.61 -18.46 -12.87
N PRO A 130 12.67 -19.22 -13.24
CA PRO A 130 13.52 -19.89 -12.25
C PRO A 130 14.24 -18.85 -11.39
N MET A 131 14.52 -19.20 -10.13
CA MET A 131 15.29 -18.32 -9.24
C MET A 131 16.70 -18.07 -9.78
N PRO A 132 17.24 -16.83 -9.64
CA PRO A 132 18.62 -16.55 -9.99
C PRO A 132 19.60 -17.33 -9.10
N GLU A 133 20.76 -17.69 -9.67
CA GLU A 133 21.83 -18.45 -8.98
C GLU A 133 22.38 -17.70 -7.76
N TYR A 134 22.53 -16.37 -7.88
CA TYR A 134 23.13 -15.53 -6.85
C TYR A 134 22.48 -14.16 -6.82
N ILE A 135 22.30 -13.61 -5.62
CA ILE A 135 21.75 -12.28 -5.35
C ILE A 135 22.72 -11.57 -4.41
N ALA A 136 23.09 -10.33 -4.73
CA ALA A 136 23.83 -9.45 -3.85
C ALA A 136 23.14 -8.09 -3.78
N PHE A 137 23.23 -7.46 -2.61
CA PHE A 137 22.61 -6.15 -2.38
C PHE A 137 23.56 -5.24 -1.60
N ALA A 138 23.35 -3.93 -1.71
CA ALA A 138 24.19 -2.94 -1.05
C ALA A 138 23.43 -1.70 -0.56
N GLU A 139 24.00 -1.09 0.48
CA GLU A 139 23.76 0.30 0.84
C GLU A 139 24.93 1.15 0.36
N ALA A 140 24.70 2.02 -0.63
CA ALA A 140 25.68 3.02 -1.06
C ALA A 140 25.31 4.39 -0.48
N ARG A 141 26.22 4.99 0.30
CA ARG A 141 25.96 6.21 1.07
C ARG A 141 26.65 7.41 0.42
N PHE A 142 25.94 8.52 0.36
CA PHE A 142 26.42 9.78 -0.21
C PHE A 142 26.09 10.94 0.73
N SER A 143 26.92 11.99 0.71
CA SER A 143 26.65 13.23 1.45
C SER A 143 25.58 14.09 0.77
N SER A 144 25.28 13.81 -0.50
CA SER A 144 24.41 14.62 -1.36
C SER A 144 23.52 13.73 -2.22
N THR A 145 22.23 14.08 -2.29
CA THR A 145 21.26 13.42 -3.19
C THR A 145 21.64 13.61 -4.66
N LEU A 146 22.28 14.71 -5.01
CA LEU A 146 22.73 14.99 -6.38
C LEU A 146 23.80 13.98 -6.82
N ASP A 147 24.77 13.69 -5.95
CA ASP A 147 25.88 12.79 -6.28
C ASP A 147 25.42 11.33 -6.31
N ALA A 148 24.49 10.95 -5.43
CA ALA A 148 23.78 9.68 -5.53
C ALA A 148 23.02 9.54 -6.85
N GLY A 149 22.29 10.58 -7.29
CA GLY A 149 21.57 10.59 -8.56
C GLY A 149 22.50 10.47 -9.78
N LYS A 150 23.67 11.12 -9.76
CA LYS A 150 24.71 10.98 -10.80
C LYS A 150 25.28 9.56 -10.83
N ALA A 151 25.60 9.00 -9.66
CA ALA A 151 26.09 7.63 -9.54
C ALA A 151 25.06 6.63 -10.09
N ALA A 152 23.80 6.73 -9.70
CA ALA A 152 22.71 5.89 -10.21
C ALA A 152 22.60 6.00 -11.73
N THR A 153 22.58 7.21 -12.28
CA THR A 153 22.54 7.46 -13.73
C THR A 153 23.71 6.79 -14.46
N GLN A 154 24.93 6.93 -13.95
CA GLN A 154 26.13 6.33 -14.54
C GLN A 154 26.11 4.80 -14.46
N ILE A 155 25.64 4.21 -13.35
CA ILE A 155 25.49 2.76 -13.22
C ILE A 155 24.49 2.25 -14.27
N LEU A 156 23.31 2.86 -14.34
CA LEU A 156 22.23 2.45 -15.24
C LEU A 156 22.60 2.60 -16.73
N THR A 157 23.41 3.60 -17.07
CA THR A 157 23.87 3.83 -18.45
C THR A 157 25.13 3.06 -18.82
N SER A 158 25.76 2.35 -17.89
CA SER A 158 26.98 1.56 -18.14
C SER A 158 26.74 0.14 -18.66
N GLY A 159 25.48 -0.26 -18.81
CA GLY A 159 25.07 -1.60 -19.24
C GLY A 159 25.05 -2.64 -18.11
N ILE A 160 25.18 -2.22 -16.85
CA ILE A 160 25.04 -3.10 -15.70
C ILE A 160 23.55 -3.36 -15.44
N ALA A 161 23.14 -4.63 -15.48
CA ALA A 161 21.76 -5.04 -15.23
C ALA A 161 21.47 -5.15 -13.72
N LEU A 162 21.07 -4.03 -13.11
CA LEU A 162 20.58 -4.01 -11.74
C LEU A 162 19.20 -4.67 -11.66
N SER A 163 18.97 -5.54 -10.67
CA SER A 163 17.63 -6.03 -10.38
C SER A 163 16.81 -5.01 -9.60
N SER A 164 17.45 -4.14 -8.81
CA SER A 164 16.79 -3.02 -8.16
C SER A 164 17.74 -1.86 -7.89
N CYS A 165 17.21 -0.64 -7.87
CA CYS A 165 17.93 0.55 -7.44
C CYS A 165 16.92 1.56 -6.84
N GLU A 166 17.01 1.77 -5.53
CA GLU A 166 16.17 2.69 -4.77
C GLU A 166 16.96 3.89 -4.28
N ILE A 167 16.30 5.04 -4.14
CA ILE A 167 16.86 6.23 -3.51
C ILE A 167 16.09 6.66 -2.27
N LEU A 168 16.82 7.02 -1.21
CA LEU A 168 16.29 7.66 -0.01
C LEU A 168 17.01 8.99 0.20
N ASP A 169 16.26 10.10 0.14
CA ASP A 169 16.79 11.44 0.38
C ASP A 169 16.97 11.76 1.87
N LYS A 170 17.58 12.91 2.19
CA LYS A 170 17.84 13.33 3.57
C LYS A 170 16.57 13.45 4.41
N VAL A 171 15.49 13.98 3.84
CA VAL A 171 14.20 14.12 4.54
C VAL A 171 13.67 12.75 4.96
N THR A 172 13.73 11.78 4.04
CA THR A 172 13.32 10.40 4.27
C THR A 172 14.21 9.72 5.30
N ILE A 173 15.54 9.88 5.21
CA ILE A 173 16.51 9.37 6.19
C ILE A 173 16.21 9.90 7.59
N ASP A 174 15.93 11.20 7.72
CA ASP A 174 15.65 11.83 9.01
C ASP A 174 14.35 11.30 9.64
N VAL A 175 13.31 11.12 8.82
CA VAL A 175 12.05 10.51 9.26
C VAL A 175 12.27 9.08 9.73
N VAL A 176 13.00 8.28 8.95
CA VAL A 176 13.26 6.87 9.25
C VAL A 176 14.14 6.73 10.50
N ASN A 177 15.18 7.56 10.65
CA ASN A 177 15.98 7.58 11.86
C ASN A 177 15.15 7.90 13.10
N LYS A 178 14.27 8.92 13.02
CA LYS A 178 13.42 9.32 14.14
C LYS A 178 12.36 8.27 14.50
N THR A 179 11.81 7.57 13.50
CA THR A 179 10.66 6.69 13.70
C THR A 179 11.03 5.21 13.84
N LEU A 180 12.11 4.76 13.21
CA LEU A 180 12.56 3.36 13.19
C LEU A 180 13.90 3.14 13.90
N GLY A 181 14.63 4.19 14.30
CA GLY A 181 15.86 4.06 15.07
C GLY A 181 17.05 3.46 14.30
N LEU A 182 17.14 3.70 12.99
CA LEU A 182 18.19 3.11 12.13
C LEU A 182 19.61 3.67 12.36
N ASN A 183 19.78 4.69 13.21
CA ASN A 183 21.08 5.29 13.59
C ASN A 183 21.97 5.66 12.39
N ILE A 184 21.38 6.10 11.28
CA ILE A 184 22.12 6.55 10.09
C ILE A 184 22.85 7.86 10.44
N PRO A 185 24.18 7.98 10.21
CA PRO A 185 24.95 9.16 10.56
C PRO A 185 24.46 10.45 9.88
N GLU A 186 24.59 11.59 10.57
CA GLU A 186 24.08 12.90 10.10
C GLU A 186 24.73 13.39 8.79
N HIS A 187 25.98 13.01 8.54
CA HIS A 187 26.72 13.36 7.32
C HIS A 187 26.24 12.60 6.07
N VAL A 188 25.35 11.61 6.22
CA VAL A 188 24.75 10.89 5.10
C VAL A 188 23.52 11.67 4.62
N GLY A 189 23.67 12.30 3.46
CA GLY A 189 22.60 13.06 2.80
C GLY A 189 21.70 12.22 1.90
N CYS A 190 22.14 11.03 1.50
CA CYS A 190 21.40 10.13 0.63
C CYS A 190 21.90 8.69 0.74
N ILE A 191 21.00 7.73 0.56
CA ILE A 191 21.33 6.30 0.45
C ILE A 191 20.74 5.76 -0.84
N LEU A 192 21.53 4.99 -1.58
CA LEU A 192 21.03 4.09 -2.62
C LEU A 192 20.97 2.67 -2.08
N PHE A 193 19.83 2.01 -2.23
CA PHE A 193 19.77 0.55 -2.10
C PHE A 193 19.89 -0.06 -3.48
N ILE A 194 20.93 -0.88 -3.68
CA ILE A 194 21.25 -1.50 -4.97
C ILE A 194 21.07 -3.00 -4.81
N GLU A 195 20.44 -3.65 -5.79
CA GLU A 195 20.38 -5.10 -5.88
C GLU A 195 20.76 -5.56 -7.29
N ILE A 196 21.51 -6.66 -7.34
CA ILE A 196 21.91 -7.35 -8.56
C ILE A 196 21.69 -8.84 -8.35
N ASP A 197 21.22 -9.50 -9.40
CA ASP A 197 21.01 -10.94 -9.40
C ASP A 197 21.43 -11.58 -10.74
N GLY A 198 21.75 -12.86 -10.71
CA GLY A 198 22.14 -13.64 -11.87
C GLY A 198 23.25 -14.65 -11.57
N ASN A 199 24.10 -14.92 -12.56
CA ASN A 199 25.26 -15.78 -12.39
C ASN A 199 26.27 -15.13 -11.42
N LYS A 200 26.82 -15.92 -10.49
CA LYS A 200 27.67 -15.42 -9.41
C LYS A 200 28.87 -14.60 -9.90
N LYS A 201 29.55 -15.05 -10.95
CA LYS A 201 30.75 -14.37 -11.47
C LYS A 201 30.40 -13.02 -12.11
N ALA A 202 29.35 -12.97 -12.92
CA ALA A 202 28.88 -11.73 -13.55
C ALA A 202 28.41 -10.70 -12.50
N VAL A 203 27.78 -11.17 -11.42
CA VAL A 203 27.39 -10.34 -10.28
C VAL A 203 28.63 -9.75 -9.60
N GLN A 204 29.65 -10.56 -9.30
CA GLN A 204 30.89 -10.08 -8.67
C GLN A 204 31.62 -9.05 -9.52
N GLU A 205 31.72 -9.25 -10.84
CA GLU A 205 32.31 -8.26 -11.75
C GLU A 205 31.50 -6.96 -11.79
N SER A 206 30.18 -7.03 -11.66
CA SER A 206 29.31 -5.86 -11.60
C SER A 206 29.49 -5.08 -10.29
N ILE A 207 29.68 -5.77 -9.15
CA ILE A 207 29.99 -5.14 -7.85
C ILE A 207 31.22 -4.24 -7.95
N GLU A 208 32.30 -4.75 -8.55
CA GLU A 208 33.54 -3.98 -8.70
C GLU A 208 33.36 -2.71 -9.54
N LYS A 209 32.58 -2.80 -10.63
CA LYS A 209 32.26 -1.66 -11.49
C LYS A 209 31.38 -0.64 -10.76
N ILE A 210 30.36 -1.10 -10.04
CA ILE A 210 29.48 -0.24 -9.24
C ILE A 210 30.29 0.52 -8.19
N ASN A 211 31.17 -0.16 -7.44
CA ASN A 211 32.01 0.48 -6.43
C ASN A 211 32.89 1.59 -7.02
N LYS A 212 33.49 1.36 -8.19
CA LYS A 212 34.27 2.39 -8.91
C LYS A 212 33.42 3.59 -9.29
N ILE A 213 32.18 3.38 -9.76
CA ILE A 213 31.26 4.46 -10.12
C ILE A 213 30.82 5.24 -8.87
N CYS A 214 30.45 4.56 -7.79
CA CYS A 214 30.09 5.21 -6.53
C CYS A 214 31.25 6.06 -6.00
N GLN A 215 32.48 5.53 -6.00
CA GLN A 215 33.67 6.28 -5.59
C GLN A 215 33.95 7.49 -6.47
N ALA A 216 33.81 7.36 -7.80
CA ALA A 216 33.99 8.47 -8.74
C ALA A 216 32.95 9.61 -8.55
N ASN A 217 31.80 9.29 -7.96
CA ASN A 217 30.74 10.23 -7.63
C ASN A 217 30.68 10.55 -6.12
N GLN A 218 31.83 10.59 -5.44
CA GLN A 218 31.93 11.01 -4.03
C GLN A 218 31.11 10.16 -3.04
N GLY A 219 30.94 8.87 -3.32
CA GLY A 219 30.38 7.92 -2.36
C GLY A 219 31.21 7.85 -1.08
N ILE A 220 30.55 7.92 0.08
CA ILE A 220 31.17 7.81 1.41
C ILE A 220 31.57 6.36 1.67
N GLU A 221 30.64 5.44 1.43
CA GLU A 221 30.78 4.02 1.69
C GLU A 221 29.83 3.25 0.76
N THR A 222 30.21 2.04 0.36
CA THR A 222 29.29 1.08 -0.28
C THR A 222 29.46 -0.28 0.38
N LYS A 223 28.43 -0.73 1.09
CA LYS A 223 28.46 -1.97 1.87
C LYS A 223 27.60 -3.03 1.19
N TRP A 224 28.23 -4.09 0.70
CA TRP A 224 27.59 -5.24 0.08
C TRP A 224 27.32 -6.36 1.10
N ASP A 225 26.25 -7.11 0.88
CA ASP A 225 25.90 -8.33 1.62
C ASP A 225 25.14 -9.29 0.68
N ASP A 226 25.10 -10.57 1.04
CA ASP A 226 24.41 -11.64 0.31
C ASP A 226 23.54 -12.52 1.22
N ASP A 227 23.45 -12.18 2.51
CA ASP A 227 22.60 -12.88 3.48
C ASP A 227 21.10 -12.60 3.21
N PRO A 228 20.31 -13.63 2.88
CA PRO A 228 18.88 -13.48 2.64
C PRO A 228 18.10 -12.86 3.81
N ALA A 229 18.50 -13.12 5.06
CA ALA A 229 17.83 -12.58 6.24
C ALA A 229 18.07 -11.07 6.38
N LYS A 230 19.28 -10.59 6.07
CA LYS A 230 19.59 -9.15 6.05
C LYS A 230 18.91 -8.46 4.87
N ARG A 231 18.86 -9.13 3.71
CA ARG A 231 18.12 -8.65 2.53
C ARG A 231 16.66 -8.37 2.86
N LEU A 232 15.99 -9.32 3.52
CA LEU A 232 14.59 -9.17 3.95
C LEU A 232 14.40 -7.99 4.89
N LYS A 233 15.31 -7.79 5.86
CA LYS A 233 15.24 -6.65 6.79
C LYS A 233 15.40 -5.30 6.08
N MET A 234 16.33 -5.19 5.13
CA MET A 234 16.52 -3.97 4.33
C MET A 234 15.25 -3.61 3.55
N TRP A 235 14.67 -4.59 2.85
CA TRP A 235 13.45 -4.36 2.06
C TRP A 235 12.23 -4.06 2.92
N ALA A 236 12.07 -4.73 4.06
CA ALA A 236 11.01 -4.41 5.02
C ALA A 236 11.12 -2.96 5.53
N ALA A 237 12.35 -2.49 5.81
CA ALA A 237 12.59 -1.10 6.19
C ALA A 237 12.19 -0.13 5.06
N ARG A 238 12.61 -0.41 3.81
CA ARG A 238 12.28 0.41 2.62
C ARG A 238 10.78 0.48 2.34
N GLN A 239 10.07 -0.64 2.46
CA GLN A 239 8.61 -0.72 2.26
C GLN A 239 7.84 0.02 3.38
N GLY A 240 8.37 0.01 4.60
CA GLY A 240 7.76 0.68 5.76
C GLY A 240 7.77 2.22 5.72
N ILE A 241 8.61 2.83 4.87
CA ILE A 241 8.83 4.28 4.82
C ILE A 241 7.55 5.06 4.56
N ILE A 242 6.75 4.65 3.57
CA ILE A 242 5.57 5.40 3.13
C ILE A 242 4.60 5.62 4.30
N ALA A 243 4.39 4.56 5.08
CA ALA A 243 3.48 4.61 6.20
C ALA A 243 4.11 5.22 7.46
N SER A 244 5.43 5.13 7.63
CA SER A 244 6.12 5.77 8.77
C SER A 244 6.06 7.30 8.69
N LEU A 245 5.90 7.88 7.50
CA LEU A 245 5.67 9.33 7.33
C LEU A 245 4.46 9.82 8.15
N SER A 246 3.42 9.00 8.30
CA SER A 246 2.24 9.37 9.11
C SER A 246 2.48 9.31 10.62
N LYS A 247 3.63 8.79 11.08
CA LYS A 247 4.05 8.82 12.49
C LYS A 247 4.73 10.13 12.88
N VAL A 248 5.21 10.92 11.91
CA VAL A 248 6.01 12.13 12.18
C VAL A 248 5.20 13.17 12.94
N LYS A 249 3.93 13.35 12.56
CA LYS A 249 2.99 14.27 13.21
C LYS A 249 1.59 13.66 13.20
N ARG A 250 1.07 13.30 14.38
CA ARG A 250 -0.30 12.78 14.52
C ARG A 250 -1.32 13.84 14.10
N GLY A 251 -2.37 13.42 13.42
CA GLY A 251 -3.32 14.30 12.74
C GLY A 251 -2.91 14.71 11.32
N SER A 252 -1.63 14.58 10.96
CA SER A 252 -1.16 14.71 9.57
C SER A 252 -1.01 13.34 8.92
N ARG A 253 -1.16 13.31 7.59
CA ARG A 253 -1.03 12.11 6.79
C ARG A 253 -0.43 12.41 5.41
N LEU A 254 -0.02 11.35 4.75
CA LEU A 254 0.36 11.38 3.34
C LEU A 254 -0.89 11.63 2.47
N GLN A 255 -0.74 12.54 1.50
CA GLN A 255 -1.73 12.80 0.46
C GLN A 255 -1.21 12.34 -0.90
N SER A 256 -1.83 11.29 -1.43
CA SER A 256 -1.55 10.74 -2.77
C SER A 256 -2.50 11.39 -3.78
N ILE A 257 -1.99 12.31 -4.59
CA ILE A 257 -2.78 12.99 -5.64
C ILE A 257 -2.02 12.90 -6.97
N THR A 258 -0.89 13.60 -7.06
CA THR A 258 0.04 13.56 -8.20
C THR A 258 1.39 12.96 -7.79
N ASP A 259 1.37 12.06 -6.81
CA ASP A 259 2.50 11.21 -6.51
C ASP A 259 2.66 10.19 -7.65
N ASP A 260 3.89 9.72 -7.87
CA ASP A 260 4.27 8.70 -8.87
C ASP A 260 4.63 9.15 -10.31
N PRO A 261 5.28 10.31 -10.55
CA PRO A 261 5.80 10.60 -11.90
C PRO A 261 6.96 9.67 -12.30
N GLY A 262 6.91 9.19 -13.53
CA GLY A 262 8.05 8.55 -14.19
C GLY A 262 8.90 9.60 -14.92
N ILE A 263 10.19 9.68 -14.61
CA ILE A 263 11.15 10.65 -15.15
C ILE A 263 12.23 9.92 -15.93
N PRO A 264 12.66 10.39 -17.12
CA PRO A 264 13.80 9.82 -17.82
C PRO A 264 15.02 9.75 -16.91
N ILE A 265 15.73 8.61 -16.89
CA ILE A 265 16.83 8.35 -15.95
C ILE A 265 17.89 9.47 -15.96
N THR A 266 18.22 9.99 -17.13
CA THR A 266 19.19 11.09 -17.31
C THR A 266 18.74 12.44 -16.75
N LYS A 267 17.46 12.57 -16.38
CA LYS A 267 16.81 13.77 -15.86
C LYS A 267 16.46 13.70 -14.38
N ILE A 268 16.72 12.57 -13.72
CA ILE A 268 16.44 12.41 -12.29
C ILE A 268 17.16 13.46 -11.42
N PRO A 269 18.46 13.75 -11.61
CA PRO A 269 19.12 14.78 -10.83
C PRO A 269 18.46 16.17 -10.95
N GLU A 270 18.01 16.52 -12.15
CA GLU A 270 17.28 17.76 -12.42
C GLU A 270 15.93 17.75 -11.69
N ALA A 271 15.16 16.66 -11.81
CA ALA A 271 13.86 16.51 -11.17
C ALA A 271 13.93 16.66 -9.65
N ILE A 272 14.91 16.03 -8.98
CA ILE A 272 15.09 16.12 -7.53
C ILE A 272 15.31 17.57 -7.08
N VAL A 273 16.13 18.35 -7.81
CA VAL A 273 16.39 19.76 -7.50
C VAL A 273 15.13 20.59 -7.67
N GLU A 274 14.38 20.37 -8.75
CA GLU A 274 13.15 21.11 -9.03
C GLU A 274 12.02 20.78 -8.04
N ILE A 275 11.87 19.51 -7.64
CA ILE A 275 10.90 19.10 -6.60
C ILE A 275 11.18 19.83 -5.28
N ARG A 276 12.47 19.98 -4.90
CA ARG A 276 12.84 20.75 -3.70
C ARG A 276 12.46 22.21 -3.81
N LYS A 277 12.67 22.84 -4.98
CA LYS A 277 12.23 24.23 -5.22
C LYS A 277 10.72 24.37 -5.13
N ILE A 278 9.95 23.40 -5.62
CA ILE A 278 8.49 23.36 -5.51
C ILE A 278 8.07 23.27 -4.04
N ALA A 279 8.72 22.39 -3.26
CA ALA A 279 8.48 22.27 -1.82
C ALA A 279 8.72 23.61 -1.09
N GLU A 280 9.83 24.29 -1.37
CA GLU A 280 10.21 25.59 -0.81
C GLU A 280 9.23 26.71 -1.22
N LYS A 281 8.89 26.80 -2.51
CA LYS A 281 7.95 27.77 -3.09
C LYS A 281 6.59 27.73 -2.39
N HIS A 282 6.06 26.52 -2.17
CA HIS A 282 4.74 26.31 -1.58
C HIS A 282 4.75 26.11 -0.06
N LYS A 283 5.93 26.11 0.58
CA LYS A 283 6.12 25.86 2.01
C LYS A 283 5.50 24.54 2.47
N LEU A 284 5.65 23.50 1.66
CA LEU A 284 5.14 22.15 1.92
C LEU A 284 6.30 21.20 2.24
N ALA A 285 6.05 20.25 3.14
CA ALA A 285 6.94 19.13 3.33
C ALA A 285 6.67 18.09 2.23
N ILE A 286 7.61 17.96 1.30
CA ILE A 286 7.62 16.94 0.25
C ILE A 286 8.75 15.97 0.55
N SER A 287 8.43 14.70 0.77
CA SER A 287 9.41 13.62 0.88
C SER A 287 9.55 12.97 -0.49
N THR A 288 10.79 12.75 -0.95
CA THR A 288 11.06 12.09 -2.24
C THR A 288 11.85 10.80 -2.03
N PHE A 289 11.25 9.70 -2.44
CA PHE A 289 11.86 8.37 -2.51
C PHE A 289 11.38 7.68 -3.78
N GLY A 290 11.99 6.57 -4.19
CA GLY A 290 11.46 5.80 -5.31
C GLY A 290 12.45 4.86 -5.97
N HIS A 291 11.93 4.20 -7.00
CA HIS A 291 12.63 3.26 -7.86
C HIS A 291 13.49 4.06 -8.86
N ILE A 292 14.57 4.69 -8.38
CA ILE A 292 15.44 5.53 -9.22
C ILE A 292 15.97 4.76 -10.45
N GLY A 293 16.08 3.44 -10.33
CA GLY A 293 16.49 2.54 -11.39
C GLY A 293 15.68 2.64 -12.68
N ASP A 294 14.35 2.70 -12.58
CA ASP A 294 13.45 2.77 -13.75
C ASP A 294 12.88 4.17 -13.99
N GLY A 295 13.35 5.16 -13.22
CA GLY A 295 12.95 6.55 -13.36
C GLY A 295 11.73 6.93 -12.52
N ASN A 296 11.20 6.05 -11.68
CA ASN A 296 10.05 6.38 -10.85
C ASN A 296 10.46 7.16 -9.57
N LEU A 297 9.83 8.32 -9.36
CA LEU A 297 9.96 9.12 -8.15
C LEU A 297 8.59 9.27 -7.46
N HIS A 298 8.56 9.26 -6.13
CA HIS A 298 7.35 9.51 -5.34
C HIS A 298 7.52 10.78 -4.49
N PRO A 299 7.27 11.98 -5.06
CA PRO A 299 7.15 13.21 -4.29
C PRO A 299 5.79 13.21 -3.59
N VAL A 300 5.80 12.92 -2.29
CA VAL A 300 4.56 12.79 -1.51
C VAL A 300 4.37 13.97 -0.57
N PHE A 301 3.14 14.49 -0.53
CA PHE A 301 2.79 15.60 0.35
C PHE A 301 2.39 15.10 1.73
N MET A 302 2.85 15.80 2.77
CA MET A 302 2.37 15.59 4.15
C MET A 302 1.56 16.79 4.61
N SER A 303 0.29 16.58 4.96
CA SER A 303 -0.59 17.64 5.44
C SER A 303 -1.55 17.19 6.53
N ASP A 304 -2.06 18.15 7.30
CA ASP A 304 -3.26 17.99 8.11
C ASP A 304 -4.49 18.10 7.21
N PRO A 305 -5.33 17.05 7.08
CA PRO A 305 -6.52 17.08 6.23
C PRO A 305 -7.55 18.17 6.59
N ARG A 306 -7.45 18.77 7.78
CA ARG A 306 -8.34 19.85 8.27
C ARG A 306 -7.82 21.25 7.93
N ASN A 307 -6.63 21.36 7.34
CA ASN A 307 -6.02 22.65 7.03
C ASN A 307 -6.28 23.06 5.58
N LYS A 308 -7.16 24.04 5.39
CA LYS A 308 -7.53 24.54 4.05
C LYS A 308 -6.33 25.14 3.31
N GLN A 309 -5.50 25.93 3.98
CA GLN A 309 -4.35 26.57 3.34
C GLN A 309 -3.33 25.54 2.81
N GLN A 310 -3.16 24.43 3.52
CA GLN A 310 -2.32 23.32 3.03
C GLN A 310 -2.94 22.64 1.81
N TRP A 311 -4.26 22.47 1.75
CA TRP A 311 -4.92 21.95 0.54
C TRP A 311 -4.78 22.88 -0.66
N ASP A 312 -4.96 24.18 -0.46
CA ASP A 312 -4.78 25.19 -1.51
C ASP A 312 -3.32 25.17 -2.02
N ALA A 313 -2.33 25.05 -1.12
CA ALA A 313 -0.92 24.92 -1.49
C ALA A 313 -0.62 23.60 -2.22
N ILE A 314 -1.20 22.47 -1.78
CA ILE A 314 -1.02 21.17 -2.44
C ILE A 314 -1.57 21.21 -3.86
N ARG A 315 -2.72 21.87 -4.09
CA ARG A 315 -3.30 22.04 -5.42
C ARG A 315 -2.32 22.72 -6.38
N GLU A 316 -1.73 23.84 -5.96
CA GLU A 316 -0.77 24.57 -6.80
C GLU A 316 0.56 23.83 -6.96
N ALA A 317 1.05 23.17 -5.90
CA ALA A 317 2.24 22.33 -5.99
C ALA A 317 2.05 21.11 -6.91
N SER A 318 0.84 20.52 -6.93
CA SER A 318 0.50 19.41 -7.82
C SER A 318 0.57 19.84 -9.29
N LYS A 319 0.10 21.04 -9.62
CA LYS A 319 0.24 21.62 -10.97
C LYS A 319 1.70 21.81 -11.35
N ASP A 320 2.50 22.40 -10.46
CA ASP A 320 3.95 22.57 -10.72
C ASP A 320 4.66 21.22 -10.92
N LEU A 321 4.27 20.16 -10.19
CA LEU A 321 4.80 18.81 -10.37
C LEU A 321 4.39 18.19 -11.71
N ILE A 322 3.13 18.37 -12.14
CA ILE A 322 2.65 17.94 -13.45
C ILE A 322 3.46 18.65 -14.55
N ASP A 323 3.59 19.97 -14.48
CA ASP A 323 4.33 20.77 -15.46
C ASP A 323 5.80 20.37 -15.51
N LEU A 324 6.44 20.15 -14.35
CA LEU A 324 7.79 19.61 -14.26
C LEU A 324 7.90 18.26 -14.98
N THR A 325 6.99 17.34 -14.68
CA THR A 325 7.00 15.98 -15.24
C THR A 325 6.90 16.03 -16.77
N LEU A 326 5.95 16.78 -17.31
CA LEU A 326 5.75 16.92 -18.76
C LEU A 326 6.93 17.65 -19.42
N ARG A 327 7.48 18.70 -18.80
CA ARG A 327 8.67 19.42 -19.27
C ARG A 327 9.89 18.51 -19.40
N LEU A 328 10.04 17.57 -18.46
CA LEU A 328 11.11 16.58 -18.48
C LEU A 328 10.81 15.37 -19.39
N LYS A 329 9.69 15.38 -20.12
CA LYS A 329 9.21 14.30 -20.97
C LYS A 329 8.97 13.00 -20.19
N GLY A 330 8.48 13.14 -18.96
CA GLY A 330 8.05 12.04 -18.11
C GLY A 330 6.61 11.60 -18.36
N THR A 331 6.14 10.68 -17.51
CA THR A 331 4.75 10.23 -17.43
C THR A 331 4.17 10.62 -16.07
N LEU A 332 2.88 10.97 -16.03
CA LEU A 332 2.18 11.40 -14.81
C LEU A 332 1.94 10.24 -13.82
N THR A 333 2.03 9.00 -14.29
CA THR A 333 1.96 7.82 -13.42
C THR A 333 2.83 6.70 -13.97
N ALA A 334 3.87 6.35 -13.21
CA ALA A 334 4.75 5.24 -13.55
C ALA A 334 4.10 3.87 -13.26
N GLU A 335 3.36 3.76 -12.15
CA GLU A 335 2.86 2.46 -11.65
C GLU A 335 1.48 2.47 -10.98
N HIS A 336 1.05 3.57 -10.35
CA HIS A 336 -0.19 3.60 -9.58
C HIS A 336 -1.45 3.54 -10.46
N GLY A 337 -1.33 3.95 -11.72
CA GLY A 337 -2.46 4.12 -12.64
C GLY A 337 -3.09 5.50 -12.53
N THR A 338 -4.09 5.73 -13.38
CA THR A 338 -4.79 7.01 -13.48
C THR A 338 -5.90 7.13 -12.43
N GLY A 339 -6.74 6.09 -12.33
CA GLY A 339 -7.90 6.06 -11.46
C GLY A 339 -8.78 7.30 -11.60
N MET A 340 -9.24 7.81 -10.45
CA MET A 340 -9.94 9.09 -10.35
C MET A 340 -8.97 10.26 -10.11
N ALA A 341 -7.86 10.03 -9.40
CA ALA A 341 -6.98 11.08 -8.93
C ALA A 341 -6.26 11.83 -10.05
N LYS A 342 -5.83 11.10 -11.08
CA LYS A 342 -5.09 11.66 -12.22
C LYS A 342 -5.94 11.82 -13.48
N ALA A 343 -7.21 11.38 -13.45
CA ALA A 343 -8.15 11.53 -14.56
C ALA A 343 -8.30 12.98 -15.06
N PRO A 344 -8.33 14.02 -14.19
CA PRO A 344 -8.35 15.41 -14.64
C PRO A 344 -7.16 15.83 -15.51
N TYR A 345 -6.01 15.16 -15.36
CA TYR A 345 -4.72 15.61 -15.90
C TYR A 345 -4.22 14.74 -17.06
N ILE A 346 -4.72 13.52 -17.22
CA ILE A 346 -4.20 12.54 -18.20
C ILE A 346 -4.20 13.06 -19.64
N ARG A 347 -5.14 13.94 -20.01
CA ARG A 347 -5.17 14.56 -21.35
C ARG A 347 -3.92 15.40 -21.65
N LEU A 348 -3.29 15.99 -20.62
CA LEU A 348 -2.07 16.77 -20.78
C LEU A 348 -0.90 15.90 -21.27
N GLU A 349 -0.87 14.62 -20.90
CA GLU A 349 0.12 13.65 -21.36
C GLU A 349 -0.30 13.00 -22.69
N LEU A 350 -1.54 12.54 -22.80
CA LEU A 350 -1.99 11.69 -23.91
C LEU A 350 -2.45 12.44 -25.16
N GLY A 351 -2.90 13.69 -25.01
CA GLY A 351 -3.51 14.46 -26.10
C GLY A 351 -4.66 13.71 -26.79
N GLU A 352 -4.63 13.66 -28.12
CA GLU A 352 -5.64 12.99 -28.95
C GLU A 352 -5.69 11.47 -28.76
N THR A 353 -4.67 10.85 -28.16
CA THR A 353 -4.67 9.42 -27.82
C THR A 353 -5.83 9.06 -26.89
N LEU A 354 -6.22 9.99 -26.02
CA LEU A 354 -7.36 9.82 -25.12
C LEU A 354 -8.68 9.65 -25.88
N GLU A 355 -8.84 10.30 -27.04
CA GLU A 355 -10.07 10.17 -27.84
C GLU A 355 -10.18 8.76 -28.48
N VAL A 356 -9.03 8.14 -28.81
CA VAL A 356 -9.00 6.73 -29.23
C VAL A 356 -9.37 5.81 -28.07
N MET A 357 -8.87 6.06 -26.86
CA MET A 357 -9.25 5.30 -25.67
C MET A 357 -10.76 5.38 -25.40
N LYS A 358 -11.37 6.56 -25.58
CA LYS A 358 -12.83 6.74 -25.46
C LYS A 358 -13.59 5.92 -26.50
N GLN A 359 -13.11 5.85 -27.74
CA GLN A 359 -13.73 5.01 -28.77
C GLN A 359 -13.69 3.52 -28.39
N ILE A 360 -12.57 3.05 -27.86
CA ILE A 360 -12.43 1.67 -27.35
C ILE A 360 -13.40 1.42 -26.18
N LYS A 361 -13.42 2.32 -25.19
CA LYS A 361 -14.32 2.26 -24.03
C LYS A 361 -15.78 2.17 -24.47
N LYS A 362 -16.20 3.04 -25.40
CA LYS A 362 -17.57 3.05 -25.94
C LYS A 362 -17.91 1.78 -26.71
N ALA A 363 -16.95 1.19 -27.42
CA ALA A 363 -17.17 -0.04 -28.17
C ALA A 363 -17.33 -1.27 -27.25
N LEU A 364 -16.59 -1.33 -26.15
CA LEU A 364 -16.61 -2.47 -25.21
C LEU A 364 -17.61 -2.33 -24.08
N ASP A 365 -17.96 -1.09 -23.71
CA ASP A 365 -18.92 -0.77 -22.66
C ASP A 365 -19.80 0.43 -23.08
N PRO A 366 -20.75 0.22 -23.99
CA PRO A 366 -21.58 1.29 -24.55
C PRO A 366 -22.51 1.96 -23.52
N ASN A 367 -22.79 1.28 -22.40
CA ASN A 367 -23.64 1.80 -21.31
C ASN A 367 -22.83 2.40 -20.15
N ASN A 368 -21.49 2.41 -20.25
CA ASN A 368 -20.58 2.92 -19.24
C ASN A 368 -20.82 2.36 -17.83
N VAL A 369 -21.07 1.05 -17.73
CA VAL A 369 -21.36 0.36 -16.46
C VAL A 369 -20.09 -0.11 -15.74
N LEU A 370 -18.99 -0.29 -16.49
CA LEU A 370 -17.72 -0.76 -15.97
C LEU A 370 -16.85 0.40 -15.49
N ASN A 371 -16.79 0.54 -14.17
CA ASN A 371 -15.91 1.45 -13.45
C ASN A 371 -15.96 2.93 -13.90
N PRO A 372 -17.15 3.56 -14.00
CA PRO A 372 -17.31 4.95 -14.47
C PRO A 372 -16.55 5.96 -13.60
N GLY A 373 -16.32 7.15 -14.17
CA GLY A 373 -15.70 8.32 -13.55
C GLY A 373 -14.17 8.28 -13.47
N LYS A 374 -13.53 7.46 -14.31
CA LYS A 374 -12.08 7.16 -14.25
C LYS A 374 -11.43 7.30 -15.63
N MET A 375 -10.10 7.24 -15.65
CA MET A 375 -9.27 7.24 -16.88
C MET A 375 -9.39 8.50 -17.76
N GLY A 376 -10.00 9.58 -17.25
CA GLY A 376 -10.15 10.85 -17.99
C GLY A 376 -11.21 10.80 -19.10
N PHE A 377 -12.15 9.85 -19.03
CA PHE A 377 -13.31 9.82 -19.93
C PHE A 377 -14.32 10.93 -19.59
N ASP A 378 -15.34 11.10 -20.44
CA ASP A 378 -16.26 12.25 -20.38
C ASP A 378 -17.05 12.36 -19.07
N ASP A 379 -17.15 11.28 -18.29
CA ASP A 379 -17.79 11.19 -16.99
C ASP A 379 -16.82 11.35 -15.80
N SER A 380 -15.53 11.55 -16.06
CA SER A 380 -14.50 11.77 -15.03
C SER A 380 -14.65 13.13 -14.36
N LEU A 381 -14.13 13.22 -13.13
CA LEU A 381 -13.99 14.50 -12.43
C LEU A 381 -13.14 15.49 -13.24
N LYS A 382 -13.51 16.76 -13.21
CA LYS A 382 -12.73 17.84 -13.84
C LYS A 382 -11.62 18.35 -12.94
N ASP A 383 -11.82 18.23 -11.64
CA ASP A 383 -10.83 18.52 -10.62
C ASP A 383 -11.02 17.52 -9.46
N ILE A 384 -9.95 16.87 -9.04
CA ILE A 384 -9.97 15.91 -7.94
C ILE A 384 -10.34 16.57 -6.60
N TYR A 385 -10.15 17.88 -6.47
CA TYR A 385 -10.55 18.63 -5.27
C TYR A 385 -12.04 18.99 -5.23
N GLU A 386 -12.81 18.77 -6.32
CA GLU A 386 -14.27 18.98 -6.32
C GLU A 386 -15.00 17.89 -5.50
N GLN A 387 -14.44 16.69 -5.47
CA GLN A 387 -15.02 15.52 -4.80
C GLN A 387 -13.91 14.65 -4.20
N PHE A 388 -13.55 14.93 -2.95
CA PHE A 388 -12.54 14.15 -2.22
C PHE A 388 -12.98 13.85 -0.79
N ALA A 389 -12.41 12.79 -0.23
CA ALA A 389 -12.85 12.24 1.04
C ALA A 389 -12.81 13.27 2.19
N PHE A 390 -11.90 14.24 2.16
CA PHE A 390 -11.63 15.21 3.24
C PHE A 390 -12.37 16.55 3.09
N GLN A 391 -13.17 16.72 2.05
CA GLN A 391 -13.92 17.95 1.80
C GLN A 391 -14.77 18.41 3.01
N PRO A 392 -15.49 17.54 3.76
CA PRO A 392 -16.26 17.96 4.93
C PRO A 392 -15.42 18.61 6.04
N LEU A 393 -14.14 18.25 6.15
CA LEU A 393 -13.23 18.81 7.15
C LEU A 393 -12.91 20.29 6.91
N ILE A 394 -13.04 20.71 5.64
CA ILE A 394 -12.66 22.05 5.17
C ILE A 394 -13.88 22.93 4.97
N GLU A 395 -14.92 22.40 4.34
CA GLU A 395 -16.09 23.18 3.95
C GLU A 395 -17.13 23.28 5.07
N THR A 396 -17.26 22.23 5.88
CA THR A 396 -18.27 22.14 6.92
C THR A 396 -17.69 21.76 8.30
N PRO A 397 -16.61 22.41 8.77
CA PRO A 397 -15.96 22.03 10.03
C PRO A 397 -16.89 22.16 11.25
N ALA A 398 -17.88 23.06 11.20
CA ALA A 398 -18.88 23.21 12.26
C ALA A 398 -19.86 22.04 12.37
N GLN A 399 -19.99 21.19 11.32
CA GLN A 399 -20.86 20.00 11.33
C GLN A 399 -20.14 18.76 11.87
N MET A 400 -18.84 18.87 12.16
CA MET A 400 -18.02 17.79 12.66
C MET A 400 -18.48 17.35 14.05
N LYS A 401 -18.75 16.06 14.21
CA LYS A 401 -19.07 15.41 15.48
C LYS A 401 -17.78 14.85 16.08
N SER A 402 -16.95 15.71 16.66
CA SER A 402 -15.64 15.34 17.22
C SER A 402 -15.75 14.22 18.27
N PHE A 403 -14.81 13.27 18.25
CA PHE A 403 -14.62 12.28 19.31
C PHE A 403 -13.70 12.78 20.45
N GLY A 404 -13.22 14.02 20.34
CA GLY A 404 -12.09 14.55 21.09
C GLY A 404 -10.83 14.55 20.23
N GLU A 405 -10.03 15.60 20.35
CA GLU A 405 -8.85 15.84 19.51
C GLU A 405 -7.89 14.63 19.41
N PRO A 406 -7.56 13.90 20.50
CA PRO A 406 -6.68 12.74 20.40
C PRO A 406 -7.21 11.67 19.43
N LEU A 407 -8.51 11.37 19.51
CA LEU A 407 -9.10 10.31 18.69
C LEU A 407 -9.34 10.75 17.25
N ASP A 408 -9.72 12.01 17.05
CA ASP A 408 -9.84 12.60 15.72
C ASP A 408 -8.48 12.57 14.99
N ASN A 409 -7.39 12.92 15.69
CA ASN A 409 -6.03 12.83 15.15
C ASN A 409 -5.64 11.39 14.77
N GLU A 410 -6.11 10.41 15.54
CA GLU A 410 -5.83 9.00 15.29
C GLU A 410 -6.60 8.46 14.08
N ILE A 411 -7.85 8.90 13.90
CA ILE A 411 -8.63 8.63 12.68
C ILE A 411 -7.90 9.21 11.45
N MET A 412 -7.38 10.44 11.55
CA MET A 412 -6.65 11.08 10.44
C MET A 412 -5.31 10.41 10.12
N ALA A 413 -4.65 9.80 11.11
CA ALA A 413 -3.36 9.13 10.91
C ALA A 413 -3.43 7.90 9.98
N CYS A 414 -4.63 7.34 9.76
CA CYS A 414 -4.80 6.19 8.90
C CYS A 414 -4.68 6.56 7.41
N ILE A 415 -3.60 6.11 6.75
CA ILE A 415 -3.41 6.29 5.31
C ILE A 415 -4.23 5.34 4.42
N MET A 416 -5.09 4.51 5.01
CA MET A 416 -5.97 3.58 4.30
C MET A 416 -5.25 2.52 3.43
N CYS A 417 -4.00 2.16 3.75
CA CYS A 417 -3.18 1.18 3.01
C CYS A 417 -3.70 -0.27 3.07
N GLY A 418 -4.48 -0.63 4.09
CA GLY A 418 -5.12 -1.96 4.18
C GLY A 418 -4.28 -3.08 4.79
N PHE A 419 -3.02 -2.87 5.19
CA PHE A 419 -2.17 -3.91 5.84
C PHE A 419 -2.81 -4.59 7.05
N CYS A 420 -3.69 -3.87 7.75
CA CYS A 420 -4.48 -4.41 8.84
C CYS A 420 -5.42 -5.57 8.46
N ARG A 421 -5.69 -5.81 7.16
CA ARG A 421 -6.46 -6.97 6.66
C ARG A 421 -5.81 -8.29 7.06
N ASN A 422 -4.49 -8.40 6.91
CA ASN A 422 -3.74 -9.64 7.19
C ASN A 422 -3.75 -10.01 8.67
N GLY A 423 -3.82 -9.01 9.56
CA GLY A 423 -3.88 -9.23 11.01
C GLY A 423 -5.30 -9.32 11.58
N CYS A 424 -6.35 -9.02 10.82
CA CYS A 424 -7.71 -8.90 11.36
C CYS A 424 -8.46 -10.24 11.27
N PRO A 425 -8.74 -10.92 12.41
CA PRO A 425 -9.43 -12.21 12.39
C PRO A 425 -10.85 -12.08 11.82
N ILE A 426 -11.54 -10.97 12.07
CA ILE A 426 -12.88 -10.73 11.50
C ILE A 426 -12.83 -10.66 9.97
N TYR A 427 -11.81 -10.00 9.41
CA TYR A 427 -11.66 -9.93 7.96
C TYR A 427 -11.39 -11.30 7.34
N ARG A 428 -10.58 -12.13 8.01
CA ARG A 428 -10.30 -13.49 7.56
C ARG A 428 -11.58 -14.31 7.41
N GLU A 429 -12.52 -14.18 8.36
CA GLU A 429 -13.78 -14.92 8.33
C GLU A 429 -14.81 -14.30 7.37
N THR A 430 -14.95 -12.97 7.34
CA THR A 430 -16.02 -12.34 6.56
C THR A 430 -15.62 -11.99 5.12
N SER A 431 -14.33 -11.71 4.90
CA SER A 431 -13.79 -11.01 3.72
C SER A 431 -14.38 -9.63 3.47
N LEU A 432 -15.13 -9.06 4.43
CA LEU A 432 -15.82 -7.78 4.28
C LEU A 432 -15.00 -6.62 4.85
N GLU A 433 -14.62 -5.68 3.98
CA GLU A 433 -13.79 -4.53 4.34
C GLU A 433 -14.41 -3.68 5.46
N SER A 434 -15.74 -3.47 5.41
CA SER A 434 -16.49 -2.70 6.41
C SER A 434 -16.45 -3.29 7.83
N THR A 435 -16.01 -4.54 7.97
CA THR A 435 -15.89 -5.27 9.25
C THR A 435 -14.44 -5.51 9.66
N ASN A 436 -13.47 -4.91 8.98
CA ASN A 436 -12.07 -5.00 9.37
C ASN A 436 -11.59 -3.74 10.10
N ALA A 437 -10.31 -3.67 10.43
CA ALA A 437 -9.73 -2.52 11.13
C ALA A 437 -9.80 -1.21 10.30
N ARG A 438 -9.35 -1.20 9.02
CA ARG A 438 -9.42 -0.03 8.15
C ARG A 438 -10.85 0.42 7.90
N GLY A 439 -11.76 -0.50 7.62
CA GLY A 439 -13.18 -0.19 7.41
C GLY A 439 -13.80 0.48 8.63
N ARG A 440 -13.48 0.04 9.85
CA ARG A 440 -13.93 0.72 11.08
C ARG A 440 -13.35 2.12 11.24
N VAL A 441 -12.11 2.36 10.82
CA VAL A 441 -11.56 3.72 10.79
C VAL A 441 -12.33 4.61 9.80
N ILE A 442 -12.67 4.09 8.61
CA ILE A 442 -13.49 4.81 7.62
C ILE A 442 -14.90 5.09 8.16
N LEU A 443 -15.52 4.11 8.83
CA LEU A 443 -16.83 4.29 9.46
C LEU A 443 -16.78 5.32 10.60
N ALA A 444 -15.71 5.31 11.41
CA ALA A 444 -15.48 6.32 12.44
C ALA A 444 -15.24 7.70 11.83
N TYR A 445 -14.53 7.78 10.70
CA TYR A 445 -14.39 9.02 9.93
C TYR A 445 -15.73 9.57 9.44
N HIS A 446 -16.63 8.72 8.96
CA HIS A 446 -17.96 9.15 8.56
C HIS A 446 -18.87 9.55 9.74
N LEU A 447 -18.71 8.89 10.91
CA LEU A 447 -19.34 9.35 12.16
C LEU A 447 -18.78 10.71 12.61
N LEU A 448 -17.48 10.93 12.44
CA LEU A 448 -16.79 12.17 12.78
C LEU A 448 -17.25 13.32 11.87
N THR A 449 -17.41 13.07 10.58
CA THR A 449 -17.86 14.08 9.59
C THR A 449 -19.38 14.27 9.53
N GLY A 450 -20.15 13.48 10.30
CA GLY A 450 -21.62 13.51 10.26
C GLY A 450 -22.23 12.91 9.00
N GLN A 451 -21.43 12.26 8.14
CA GLN A 451 -21.91 11.57 6.94
C GLN A 451 -22.61 10.24 7.26
N LEU A 452 -22.36 9.68 8.44
CA LEU A 452 -23.13 8.57 8.98
C LEU A 452 -23.72 8.95 10.34
N GLU A 453 -24.94 8.49 10.57
CA GLU A 453 -25.60 8.53 11.88
C GLU A 453 -25.45 7.20 12.62
N PRO A 454 -25.46 7.22 13.96
CA PRO A 454 -25.57 6.01 14.76
C PRO A 454 -26.75 5.13 14.32
N SER A 455 -26.51 3.83 14.19
CA SER A 455 -27.52 2.85 13.80
C SER A 455 -27.15 1.45 14.30
N GLU A 456 -28.12 0.55 14.32
CA GLU A 456 -27.92 -0.85 14.74
C GLU A 456 -26.89 -1.56 13.86
N GLY A 457 -26.99 -1.44 12.54
CA GLY A 457 -26.01 -2.03 11.62
C GLY A 457 -24.61 -1.41 11.72
N LEU A 458 -24.48 -0.18 12.21
CA LEU A 458 -23.17 0.40 12.52
C LEU A 458 -22.61 -0.16 13.82
N ALA A 459 -23.46 -0.30 14.84
CA ALA A 459 -23.10 -0.92 16.10
C ALA A 459 -22.60 -2.35 15.89
N GLU A 460 -23.31 -3.17 15.12
CA GLU A 460 -22.88 -4.55 14.82
C GLU A 460 -21.44 -4.60 14.29
N ARG A 461 -21.09 -3.75 13.31
CA ARG A 461 -19.74 -3.69 12.73
C ARG A 461 -18.68 -3.34 13.76
N PHE A 462 -18.93 -2.36 14.64
CA PHE A 462 -17.98 -1.97 15.69
C PHE A 462 -17.88 -3.00 16.82
N TYR A 463 -18.98 -3.65 17.20
CA TYR A 463 -19.00 -4.64 18.28
C TYR A 463 -18.46 -6.02 17.87
N GLN A 464 -18.39 -6.33 16.57
CA GLN A 464 -17.63 -7.49 16.07
C GLN A 464 -16.11 -7.40 16.29
N CYS A 465 -15.56 -6.20 16.53
CA CYS A 465 -14.13 -6.07 16.81
C CYS A 465 -13.77 -6.74 18.15
N THR A 466 -12.79 -7.64 18.16
CA THR A 466 -12.35 -8.29 19.42
C THR A 466 -11.39 -7.43 20.24
N THR A 467 -11.01 -6.25 19.75
CA THR A 467 -9.99 -5.38 20.36
C THR A 467 -8.65 -6.09 20.66
N CYS A 468 -8.33 -7.13 19.88
CA CYS A 468 -7.11 -7.95 20.05
C CYS A 468 -5.78 -7.24 19.72
N LEU A 469 -5.81 -6.02 19.20
CA LEU A 469 -4.63 -5.22 18.82
C LEU A 469 -3.75 -5.79 17.70
N ASN A 470 -4.11 -6.90 17.03
CA ASN A 470 -3.34 -7.39 15.88
C ASN A 470 -3.19 -6.34 14.77
N CYS A 471 -4.23 -5.54 14.55
CA CYS A 471 -4.19 -4.42 13.62
C CYS A 471 -3.12 -3.37 13.98
N LYS A 472 -2.83 -3.13 15.26
CA LYS A 472 -1.76 -2.23 15.71
C LYS A 472 -0.39 -2.80 15.35
N ALA A 473 -0.18 -4.10 15.59
CA ALA A 473 1.08 -4.78 15.33
C ALA A 473 1.46 -4.74 13.84
N VAL A 474 0.47 -4.92 12.95
CA VAL A 474 0.69 -4.90 11.50
C VAL A 474 0.50 -3.53 10.86
N CYS A 475 0.04 -2.50 11.59
CA CYS A 475 -0.21 -1.19 11.02
C CYS A 475 1.11 -0.45 10.85
N PRO A 476 1.55 -0.17 9.62
CA PRO A 476 2.84 0.47 9.42
C PRO A 476 2.80 1.96 9.81
N ALA A 477 1.62 2.58 9.85
CA ALA A 477 1.40 3.94 10.40
C ALA A 477 1.24 3.94 11.94
N GLY A 478 1.11 2.77 12.58
CA GLY A 478 0.93 2.64 14.02
C GLY A 478 -0.39 3.21 14.53
N VAL A 479 -1.49 2.99 13.80
CA VAL A 479 -2.83 3.47 14.19
C VAL A 479 -3.41 2.62 15.32
N MET A 480 -3.89 3.27 16.39
CA MET A 480 -4.58 2.70 17.54
C MET A 480 -6.06 2.47 17.25
N VAL A 481 -6.34 1.50 16.36
CA VAL A 481 -7.71 1.20 15.93
C VAL A 481 -8.62 0.77 17.09
N SER A 482 -8.08 0.15 18.15
CA SER A 482 -8.86 -0.19 19.35
C SER A 482 -9.47 1.03 20.02
N GLU A 483 -8.70 2.13 20.16
CA GLU A 483 -9.19 3.37 20.76
C GLU A 483 -10.29 3.99 19.88
N ILE A 484 -10.12 3.94 18.55
CA ILE A 484 -11.13 4.41 17.59
C ILE A 484 -12.42 3.60 17.75
N VAL A 485 -12.30 2.28 17.87
CA VAL A 485 -13.43 1.39 18.06
C VAL A 485 -14.12 1.64 19.40
N GLU A 486 -13.38 1.85 20.49
CA GLU A 486 -13.94 2.16 21.80
C GLU A 486 -14.69 3.49 21.80
N GLY A 487 -14.13 4.54 21.20
CA GLY A 487 -14.79 5.84 21.06
C GLY A 487 -16.07 5.75 20.22
N ALA A 488 -16.05 4.99 19.12
CA ALA A 488 -17.24 4.73 18.31
C ALA A 488 -18.31 3.94 19.08
N ARG A 489 -17.92 2.88 19.81
CA ARG A 489 -18.84 2.10 20.66
C ARG A 489 -19.50 2.96 21.73
N LYS A 490 -18.75 3.84 22.39
CA LYS A 490 -19.30 4.79 23.36
C LYS A 490 -20.37 5.67 22.71
N ARG A 491 -20.06 6.31 21.58
CA ARG A 491 -21.02 7.14 20.84
C ARG A 491 -22.27 6.37 20.43
N LEU A 492 -22.11 5.13 19.95
CA LEU A 492 -23.23 4.27 19.57
C LEU A 492 -24.10 3.89 20.78
N ALA A 493 -23.48 3.57 21.92
CA ALA A 493 -24.18 3.28 23.16
C ALA A 493 -24.94 4.50 23.71
N ASP A 494 -24.31 5.68 23.70
CA ASP A 494 -24.93 6.95 24.10
C ASP A 494 -26.14 7.29 23.22
N ALA A 495 -26.10 6.89 21.94
CA ALA A 495 -27.20 7.03 20.98
C ALA A 495 -28.26 5.89 21.07
N GLY A 496 -28.14 4.96 22.02
CA GLY A 496 -29.11 3.89 22.24
C GLY A 496 -28.89 2.60 21.46
N PHE A 497 -27.76 2.46 20.76
CA PHE A 497 -27.43 1.28 19.92
C PHE A 497 -26.46 0.30 20.59
N LEU A 498 -26.55 0.12 21.92
CA LEU A 498 -25.82 -0.93 22.62
C LEU A 498 -26.41 -2.31 22.25
N PRO A 499 -25.62 -3.26 21.69
CA PRO A 499 -26.16 -4.55 21.32
C PRO A 499 -26.73 -5.32 22.52
N GLY A 500 -27.87 -5.98 22.34
CA GLY A 500 -28.60 -6.65 23.42
C GLY A 500 -27.76 -7.64 24.22
N VAL A 501 -26.93 -8.45 23.55
CA VAL A 501 -26.02 -9.38 24.22
C VAL A 501 -25.08 -8.66 25.20
N HIS A 502 -24.52 -7.51 24.83
CA HIS A 502 -23.61 -6.76 25.70
C HIS A 502 -24.35 -6.17 26.90
N LYS A 503 -25.58 -5.70 26.71
CA LYS A 503 -26.45 -5.24 27.79
C LYS A 503 -26.67 -6.35 28.82
N THR A 504 -27.04 -7.55 28.38
CA THR A 504 -27.22 -8.72 29.25
C THR A 504 -25.94 -9.08 30.00
N LEU A 505 -24.79 -9.12 29.33
CA LEU A 505 -23.51 -9.42 29.98
C LEU A 505 -23.15 -8.37 31.06
N MET A 506 -23.41 -7.08 30.80
CA MET A 506 -23.17 -6.00 31.77
C MET A 506 -24.11 -6.07 32.97
N GLU A 507 -25.40 -6.37 32.74
CA GLU A 507 -26.38 -6.58 33.82
C GLU A 507 -25.99 -7.78 34.69
N ASN A 508 -25.57 -8.89 34.07
CA ASN A 508 -25.04 -10.06 34.77
C ASN A 508 -23.78 -9.74 35.58
N LEU A 509 -22.83 -8.99 35.01
CA LEU A 509 -21.62 -8.55 35.70
C LEU A 509 -21.96 -7.73 36.94
N LYS A 510 -22.93 -6.81 36.86
CA LYS A 510 -23.37 -6.01 38.01
C LYS A 510 -24.11 -6.84 39.05
N ALA A 511 -24.99 -7.74 38.62
CA ALA A 511 -25.83 -8.53 39.52
C ALA A 511 -25.06 -9.65 40.23
N THR A 512 -24.11 -10.27 39.53
CA THR A 512 -23.46 -11.50 40.01
C THR A 512 -21.93 -11.36 40.10
N GLY A 513 -21.31 -10.41 39.41
CA GLY A 513 -19.85 -10.30 39.34
C GLY A 513 -19.21 -11.22 38.30
N ASN A 514 -19.99 -11.75 37.34
CA ASN A 514 -19.49 -12.44 36.15
C ASN A 514 -20.42 -12.21 34.95
N PRO A 515 -19.92 -12.31 33.70
CA PRO A 515 -20.72 -12.02 32.51
C PRO A 515 -21.77 -13.09 32.18
N PHE A 516 -21.60 -14.33 32.65
CA PHE A 516 -22.50 -15.46 32.38
C PHE A 516 -23.73 -15.51 33.31
N GLY A 517 -23.78 -14.65 34.33
CA GLY A 517 -24.92 -14.58 35.26
C GLY A 517 -24.98 -15.74 36.26
N GLU A 518 -23.95 -16.58 36.35
CA GLU A 518 -23.92 -17.70 37.29
C GLU A 518 -23.78 -17.19 38.74
N PRO A 519 -24.62 -17.62 39.71
CA PRO A 519 -24.46 -17.25 41.13
C PRO A 519 -23.08 -17.63 41.67
N LYS A 520 -22.52 -16.84 42.59
CA LYS A 520 -21.16 -17.06 43.11
C LYS A 520 -21.00 -18.45 43.73
N GLU A 521 -22.05 -18.97 44.35
CA GLU A 521 -22.10 -20.24 45.06
C GLU A 521 -22.04 -21.46 44.13
N LYS A 522 -22.32 -21.27 42.84
CA LYS A 522 -22.29 -22.33 41.82
C LYS A 522 -21.01 -22.30 40.98
N ARG A 523 -20.21 -21.25 41.11
CA ARG A 523 -18.96 -21.12 40.35
C ARG A 523 -17.95 -22.12 40.88
N THR A 524 -17.22 -22.73 39.95
CA THR A 524 -16.01 -23.48 40.32
C THR A 524 -14.97 -22.47 40.82
N ASP A 525 -14.48 -22.64 42.04
CA ASP A 525 -13.38 -21.81 42.54
C ASP A 525 -12.17 -21.96 41.62
N ILE A 526 -11.60 -20.82 41.20
CA ILE A 526 -10.40 -20.79 40.34
C ILE A 526 -9.16 -21.26 41.14
N TYR A 527 -9.30 -21.32 42.47
CA TYR A 527 -8.28 -21.74 43.39
C TYR A 527 -8.69 -23.07 44.06
N PRO A 528 -7.73 -23.99 44.27
CA PRO A 528 -7.94 -25.12 45.17
C PRO A 528 -8.42 -24.65 46.55
N SER A 529 -9.25 -25.46 47.22
CA SER A 529 -9.81 -25.12 48.55
C SER A 529 -8.76 -24.86 49.64
N ASP A 530 -7.53 -25.31 49.42
CA ASP A 530 -6.36 -25.14 50.29
C ASP A 530 -5.46 -23.95 49.89
N PHE A 531 -5.79 -23.22 48.82
CA PHE A 531 -5.02 -22.06 48.38
C PHE A 531 -5.08 -20.92 49.40
N LYS A 532 -3.91 -20.45 49.84
CA LYS A 532 -3.76 -19.33 50.77
C LYS A 532 -3.12 -18.14 50.06
N PHE A 533 -3.84 -17.02 50.00
CA PHE A 533 -3.29 -15.77 49.48
C PHE A 533 -2.07 -15.33 50.29
N GLN A 534 -0.90 -15.24 49.65
CA GLN A 534 0.26 -14.60 50.23
C GLN A 534 0.09 -13.08 50.17
N LYS A 535 0.26 -12.40 51.31
CA LYS A 535 0.33 -10.94 51.39
C LYS A 535 1.79 -10.51 51.42
N GLY A 536 2.18 -9.60 50.53
CA GLY A 536 3.54 -9.09 50.45
C GLY A 536 3.98 -8.87 49.00
N PRO A 537 5.15 -8.25 48.77
CA PRO A 537 5.75 -8.20 47.44
C PRO A 537 6.00 -9.64 46.96
N VAL A 538 5.62 -9.91 45.72
CA VAL A 538 5.85 -11.18 45.03
C VAL A 538 6.81 -10.93 43.88
N ASP A 539 7.71 -11.87 43.64
CA ASP A 539 8.67 -11.78 42.53
C ASP A 539 8.01 -11.95 41.17
N THR A 540 6.78 -12.48 41.12
CA THR A 540 6.04 -12.76 39.88
C THR A 540 4.53 -12.63 40.08
N LEU A 541 3.87 -11.90 39.18
CA LEU A 541 2.41 -11.80 39.10
C LEU A 541 1.91 -12.78 38.03
N PHE A 542 1.13 -13.79 38.43
CA PHE A 542 0.46 -14.68 37.48
C PHE A 542 -0.98 -14.21 37.25
N PHE A 543 -1.27 -13.75 36.03
CA PHE A 543 -2.62 -13.40 35.58
C PHE A 543 -3.12 -14.47 34.61
N PRO A 544 -3.97 -15.42 35.05
CA PRO A 544 -4.48 -16.51 34.21
C PRO A 544 -5.62 -16.04 33.28
N GLY A 545 -5.59 -14.77 32.84
CA GLY A 545 -6.71 -14.14 32.13
C GLY A 545 -7.31 -15.00 31.02
N CYS A 546 -8.56 -14.74 30.64
CA CYS A 546 -9.22 -15.40 29.50
C CYS A 546 -8.34 -15.25 28.24
N VAL A 547 -7.56 -16.29 27.95
CA VAL A 547 -6.58 -16.33 26.87
C VAL A 547 -7.31 -16.51 25.56
N SER A 548 -7.68 -15.40 24.96
CA SER A 548 -7.93 -15.33 23.51
C SER A 548 -7.08 -14.26 22.81
N SER A 549 -6.28 -13.49 23.55
CA SER A 549 -5.54 -12.32 23.00
C SER A 549 -4.05 -12.24 23.35
N TYR A 550 -3.46 -13.19 24.09
CA TYR A 550 -2.00 -13.23 24.26
C TYR A 550 -1.36 -13.92 23.06
N GLN A 551 -1.24 -13.20 21.94
CA GLN A 551 -0.25 -13.53 20.92
C GLN A 551 1.03 -12.77 21.25
N ASP A 552 2.12 -13.51 21.46
CA ASP A 552 3.45 -12.92 21.46
C ASP A 552 3.70 -12.29 20.09
N VAL A 553 3.65 -10.96 20.04
CA VAL A 553 3.79 -10.14 18.83
C VAL A 553 5.20 -10.21 18.22
N TYR A 554 6.15 -10.87 18.89
CA TYR A 554 7.47 -11.17 18.35
C TYR A 554 7.55 -12.50 17.60
N ILE A 555 6.49 -13.31 17.63
CA ILE A 555 6.36 -14.53 16.81
C ILE A 555 5.67 -14.13 15.50
N LEU A 556 6.46 -13.63 14.55
CA LEU A 556 6.05 -13.57 13.15
C LEU A 556 6.07 -15.01 12.60
N PRO A 557 4.95 -15.56 12.07
CA PRO A 557 4.99 -16.82 11.34
C PRO A 557 5.76 -16.70 10.02
#